data_AF-A0A5E4B235-F1
#
_entry.id   AF-A0A5E4B235-F1
#
_cell.length_a   1.000
_cell.length_b   1.000
_cell.length_c   1.000
_cell.angle_alpha   90.00
_cell.angle_beta   90.00
_cell.angle_gamma   90.00
#
_symmetry.space_group_name_H-M   'P 1'
#
loop_
_entity.id
_entity.type
_entity.pdbx_description
1 polymer ?
#
loop_
_entity_poly.entity_id
_entity_poly.type
_entity_poly.pdbx_seq_one_letter_code
_entity_poly.pdbx_strand_id
1 'polypeptide(L)'
;MKMRMTYLPGSPLWPSSLCLAKVGREEWWGESGQSNWGLGNPEETRGEGLGVDGSPGFLGFTVLPSLVLVPLHTTPKDVEKELNALYNVFLDVSQRWQSKEVILLGDFNADCTSLPKKRLSQLLLRTEAGFHWVIPDGEDTTVRASTHCTYDRIVLHGEGCQSLLQAAAAFNFPKSFHLTEEEALSISDHYPVEVELNQTARSIQPLSLPTLLLLSLLLSLLPSQLDLVAHGCDVHVAFRT
;
A
#
# COMPACT_ATOMS: atom_id res chain seq x y z
N MET A 1 -5.51 -3.76 7.80
CA MET A 1 -4.42 -4.09 6.87
C MET A 1 -3.25 -3.23 7.29
N LYS A 2 -2.17 -3.84 7.76
CA LYS A 2 -0.96 -3.11 8.09
C LYS A 2 0.03 -3.23 6.93
N MET A 3 0.57 -2.10 6.51
CA MET A 3 1.66 -2.07 5.53
C MET A 3 2.92 -1.58 6.19
N ARG A 4 4.01 -2.31 5.95
CA ARG A 4 5.35 -1.94 6.40
C ARG A 4 6.28 -1.95 5.21
N MET A 5 7.04 -0.87 5.05
CA MET A 5 8.14 -0.80 4.10
C MET A 5 9.47 -1.11 4.80
N THR A 6 10.23 -2.09 4.35
CA THR A 6 11.55 -2.41 4.93
C THR A 6 12.66 -2.43 3.88
N TYR A 7 13.86 -2.04 4.28
CA TYR A 7 15.07 -2.22 3.50
C TYR A 7 15.82 -3.48 3.93
N LEU A 8 16.20 -4.33 2.97
CA LEU A 8 17.02 -5.51 3.23
C LEU A 8 18.47 -5.23 2.81
N PRO A 9 19.49 -5.65 3.61
CA PRO A 9 20.89 -5.45 3.27
C PRO A 9 21.27 -6.15 1.94
N GLY A 10 22.07 -5.44 1.14
CA GLY A 10 22.13 -5.60 -0.32
C GLY A 10 22.85 -6.82 -0.90
N SER A 11 22.51 -7.08 -2.17
CA SER A 11 23.27 -7.87 -3.15
C SER A 11 23.45 -6.99 -4.40
N PRO A 12 24.63 -6.96 -5.06
CA PRO A 12 25.13 -5.80 -5.82
C PRO A 12 24.59 -5.63 -7.26
N LEU A 13 23.33 -5.95 -7.55
CA LEU A 13 22.89 -6.09 -8.95
C LEU A 13 21.50 -5.51 -9.30
N TRP A 14 21.08 -4.33 -8.83
CA TRP A 14 19.92 -3.65 -9.48
C TRP A 14 20.03 -2.11 -9.44
N PRO A 15 19.86 -1.40 -10.58
CA PRO A 15 19.68 0.06 -10.60
C PRO A 15 18.28 0.44 -10.08
N SER A 16 18.12 1.66 -9.56
CA SER A 16 16.89 2.28 -9.05
C SER A 16 15.61 1.69 -9.67
N SER A 17 14.98 0.73 -8.99
CA SER A 17 13.92 -0.10 -9.57
C SER A 17 12.56 0.41 -9.11
N LEU A 18 11.76 0.97 -10.04
CA LEU A 18 10.32 1.13 -9.85
C LEU A 18 9.71 -0.28 -9.88
N CYS A 19 9.28 -0.80 -8.73
CA CYS A 19 8.40 -1.96 -8.69
C CYS A 19 6.96 -1.44 -8.76
N LEU A 20 6.02 -2.24 -9.25
CA LEU A 20 4.60 -1.94 -9.15
C LEU A 20 3.90 -3.17 -8.61
N ALA A 21 2.98 -2.99 -7.67
CA ALA A 21 2.17 -4.08 -7.16
C ALA A 21 0.69 -3.68 -7.17
N LYS A 22 -0.16 -4.57 -7.67
CA LYS A 22 -1.62 -4.45 -7.54
C LYS A 22 -2.08 -5.47 -6.52
N VAL A 23 -2.66 -5.00 -5.43
CA VAL A 23 -3.30 -5.84 -4.42
C VAL A 23 -4.76 -6.01 -4.81
N GLY A 24 -5.06 -7.16 -5.42
CA GLY A 24 -6.38 -7.57 -5.91
C GLY A 24 -6.52 -9.10 -5.87
N ARG A 25 -7.72 -9.65 -6.10
CA ARG A 25 -7.98 -11.08 -5.84
C ARG A 25 -7.20 -12.04 -6.74
N GLU A 26 -6.68 -11.64 -7.89
CA GLU A 26 -5.77 -12.47 -8.70
C GLU A 26 -4.77 -11.56 -9.44
N GLU A 27 -3.54 -12.07 -9.60
CA GLU A 27 -2.39 -11.52 -10.35
C GLU A 27 -1.38 -10.61 -9.60
N TRP A 28 -0.20 -11.21 -9.35
CA TRP A 28 1.06 -10.53 -9.07
C TRP A 28 1.88 -10.54 -10.36
N TRP A 29 2.21 -9.37 -10.91
CA TRP A 29 3.19 -9.25 -11.99
C TRP A 29 4.29 -8.31 -11.57
N GLY A 30 5.49 -8.86 -11.33
CA GLY A 30 6.72 -8.10 -11.24
C GLY A 30 7.63 -8.54 -12.37
N GLU A 31 7.72 -7.76 -13.45
CA GLU A 31 8.84 -7.85 -14.39
C GLU A 31 9.25 -6.47 -14.90
N SER A 32 10.55 -6.23 -14.83
CA SER A 32 11.28 -5.11 -15.39
C SER A 32 11.49 -5.30 -16.90
N GLY A 33 11.06 -4.31 -17.69
CA GLY A 33 11.65 -3.89 -18.97
C GLY A 33 11.61 -4.85 -20.17
N GLN A 34 10.98 -4.43 -21.27
CA GLN A 34 11.64 -4.31 -22.59
C GLN A 34 10.77 -3.62 -23.66
N SER A 35 11.47 -2.79 -24.45
CA SER A 35 11.28 -2.40 -25.84
C SER A 35 10.08 -2.95 -26.67
N ASN A 36 9.36 -1.99 -27.28
CA ASN A 36 8.86 -1.94 -28.67
C ASN A 36 7.99 -3.07 -29.29
N TRP A 37 6.79 -2.66 -29.74
CA TRP A 37 5.88 -3.21 -30.76
C TRP A 37 5.54 -4.71 -30.79
N GLY A 38 4.25 -5.00 -30.58
CA GLY A 38 3.63 -6.27 -31.02
C GLY A 38 2.23 -6.45 -30.46
N LEU A 39 1.22 -6.05 -31.23
CA LEU A 39 -0.19 -6.37 -30.99
C LEU A 39 -0.40 -7.90 -31.04
N GLY A 40 -1.15 -8.44 -30.08
CA GLY A 40 -1.67 -9.80 -30.12
C GLY A 40 -2.93 -9.91 -29.25
N ASN A 41 -4.10 -9.89 -29.88
CA ASN A 41 -5.36 -10.29 -29.26
C ASN A 41 -5.35 -11.81 -29.00
N PRO A 42 -5.99 -12.27 -27.92
CA PRO A 42 -6.65 -13.57 -27.92
C PRO A 42 -8.17 -13.37 -27.82
N GLU A 43 -8.82 -13.71 -28.92
CA GLU A 43 -10.22 -14.06 -29.01
C GLU A 43 -10.49 -15.34 -28.20
N GLU A 44 -11.72 -15.45 -27.70
CA GLU A 44 -12.50 -16.70 -27.63
C GLU A 44 -12.09 -17.79 -26.63
N THR A 45 -12.84 -17.90 -25.53
CA THR A 45 -13.46 -19.18 -25.13
C THR A 45 -14.79 -18.92 -24.45
N ARG A 46 -15.87 -19.11 -25.22
CA ARG A 46 -17.26 -19.16 -24.75
C ARG A 46 -17.55 -20.63 -24.38
N GLY A 47 -17.66 -20.91 -23.08
CA GLY A 47 -18.14 -22.20 -22.57
C GLY A 47 -19.47 -22.02 -21.85
N GLU A 48 -20.56 -22.42 -22.50
CA GLU A 48 -21.87 -22.55 -21.87
C GLU A 48 -21.88 -23.79 -20.95
N GLY A 49 -22.38 -23.62 -19.72
CA GLY A 49 -22.56 -24.70 -18.76
C GLY A 49 -23.64 -24.33 -17.74
N LEU A 50 -24.85 -24.81 -17.99
CA LEU A 50 -25.97 -24.80 -17.05
C LEU A 50 -25.63 -25.68 -15.84
N GLY A 51 -25.60 -25.08 -14.65
CA GLY A 51 -25.44 -25.78 -13.38
C GLY A 51 -26.22 -25.04 -12.29
N VAL A 52 -27.43 -25.52 -12.03
CA VAL A 52 -28.23 -25.17 -10.85
C VAL A 52 -27.53 -25.76 -9.63
N ASP A 53 -27.05 -24.92 -8.71
CA ASP A 53 -26.77 -25.38 -7.35
C ASP A 53 -27.09 -24.28 -6.33
N GLY A 54 -27.97 -24.63 -5.40
CA GLY A 54 -28.53 -23.77 -4.37
C GLY A 54 -27.66 -23.78 -3.12
N SER A 55 -26.55 -23.05 -3.14
CA SER A 55 -25.75 -22.81 -1.92
C SER A 55 -26.16 -21.50 -1.22
N PRO A 56 -26.26 -21.51 0.13
CA PRO A 56 -26.73 -20.37 0.90
C PRO A 56 -25.73 -19.21 0.85
N GLY A 57 -26.26 -17.98 0.80
CA GLY A 57 -25.52 -16.76 0.51
C GLY A 57 -24.20 -16.61 1.27
N PHE A 58 -23.11 -16.49 0.50
CA PHE A 58 -21.79 -16.15 1.01
C PHE A 58 -21.85 -14.79 1.73
N LEU A 59 -21.47 -14.79 3.00
CA LEU A 59 -21.27 -13.61 3.83
C LEU A 59 -20.22 -12.71 3.16
N GLY A 60 -20.61 -11.45 2.93
CA GLY A 60 -19.80 -10.47 2.20
C GLY A 60 -18.51 -10.13 2.93
N PHE A 61 -17.39 -10.69 2.46
CA PHE A 61 -16.08 -10.12 2.73
C PHE A 61 -16.01 -8.76 2.02
N THR A 62 -15.66 -7.70 2.76
CA THR A 62 -15.32 -6.42 2.14
C THR A 62 -14.04 -6.58 1.35
N VAL A 63 -14.21 -6.72 0.04
CA VAL A 63 -13.14 -6.61 -0.94
C VAL A 63 -12.59 -5.19 -0.81
N LEU A 64 -11.33 -5.05 -0.41
CA LEU A 64 -10.64 -3.78 -0.59
C LEU A 64 -10.80 -3.41 -2.07
N PRO A 65 -11.19 -2.16 -2.41
CA PRO A 65 -11.08 -1.69 -3.78
C PRO A 65 -9.66 -2.02 -4.26
N SER A 66 -9.50 -2.45 -5.52
CA SER A 66 -8.20 -2.89 -6.04
C SER A 66 -7.13 -1.85 -5.73
N LEU A 67 -6.25 -2.13 -4.78
CA LEU A 67 -5.29 -1.17 -4.25
C LEU A 67 -4.01 -1.27 -5.07
N VAL A 68 -3.46 -0.13 -5.47
CA VAL A 68 -2.20 -0.08 -6.20
C VAL A 68 -1.10 0.43 -5.29
N LEU A 69 0.03 -0.28 -5.23
CA LEU A 69 1.23 0.14 -4.54
C LEU A 69 2.29 0.51 -5.59
N VAL A 70 2.83 1.72 -5.47
CA VAL A 70 3.89 2.25 -6.35
C VAL A 70 5.14 2.51 -5.49
N PRO A 71 6.00 1.50 -5.32
CA PRO A 71 7.25 1.64 -4.62
C PRO A 71 8.29 2.47 -5.40
N LEU A 72 8.91 3.47 -4.78
CA LEU A 72 10.01 4.26 -5.36
C LEU A 72 11.15 4.47 -4.35
N HIS A 73 12.39 4.22 -4.79
CA HIS A 73 13.61 4.66 -4.11
C HIS A 73 14.34 5.63 -5.04
N THR A 74 14.37 6.91 -4.67
CA THR A 74 14.95 7.95 -5.52
C THR A 74 16.46 8.03 -5.39
N THR A 75 17.13 8.52 -6.43
CA THR A 75 18.53 8.93 -6.28
C THR A 75 18.61 10.29 -5.59
N PRO A 76 19.44 10.50 -4.55
CA PRO A 76 19.54 11.78 -3.84
C PRO A 76 19.91 12.99 -4.71
N LYS A 77 20.45 12.76 -5.92
CA LYS A 77 20.83 13.80 -6.89
C LYS A 77 19.68 14.25 -7.79
N ASP A 78 18.63 13.45 -7.93
CA ASP A 78 17.54 13.64 -8.90
C ASP A 78 16.16 13.64 -8.23
N VAL A 79 16.09 13.81 -6.91
CA VAL A 79 14.85 13.71 -6.10
C VAL A 79 13.67 14.50 -6.69
N GLU A 80 13.84 15.80 -6.95
CA GLU A 80 12.75 16.64 -7.49
C GLU A 80 12.26 16.12 -8.85
N LYS A 81 13.17 15.63 -9.70
CA LYS A 81 12.85 15.10 -11.02
C LYS A 81 12.11 13.77 -10.92
N GLU A 82 12.60 12.85 -10.09
CA GLU A 82 11.99 11.53 -9.91
C GLU A 82 10.61 11.63 -9.25
N LEU A 83 10.41 12.49 -8.25
CA LEU A 83 9.10 12.69 -7.62
C LEU A 83 8.08 13.38 -8.55
N ASN A 84 8.53 14.27 -9.44
CA ASN A 84 7.65 14.80 -10.48
C ASN A 84 7.29 13.72 -11.53
N ALA A 85 8.22 12.83 -11.86
CA ALA A 85 7.93 11.69 -12.74
C ALA A 85 6.99 10.67 -12.08
N LEU A 86 7.05 10.50 -10.76
CA LEU A 86 6.15 9.63 -10.00
C LEU A 86 4.67 10.06 -10.13
N TYR A 87 4.38 11.34 -10.31
CA TYR A 87 3.03 11.81 -10.63
C TYR A 87 2.54 11.25 -11.98
N ASN A 88 3.40 11.20 -13.00
CA ASN A 88 3.05 10.60 -14.30
C ASN A 88 2.85 9.08 -14.19
N VAL A 89 3.65 8.41 -13.36
CA VAL A 89 3.44 6.99 -13.03
C VAL A 89 2.08 6.78 -12.38
N PHE A 90 1.72 7.61 -11.40
CA PHE A 90 0.40 7.61 -10.78
C PHE A 90 -0.73 7.70 -11.82
N LEU A 91 -0.61 8.61 -12.79
CA LEU A 91 -1.59 8.74 -13.88
C LEU A 91 -1.69 7.47 -14.73
N ASP A 92 -0.56 6.89 -15.15
CA ASP A 92 -0.54 5.65 -15.95
C ASP A 92 -1.17 4.48 -15.19
N VAL A 93 -0.77 4.25 -13.93
CA VAL A 93 -1.28 3.10 -13.16
C VAL A 93 -2.74 3.24 -12.83
N SER A 94 -3.20 4.47 -12.53
CA SER A 94 -4.62 4.74 -12.26
C SER A 94 -5.46 4.46 -13.50
N GLN A 95 -4.98 4.87 -14.68
CA GLN A 95 -5.65 4.62 -15.95
C GLN A 95 -5.60 3.14 -16.35
N ARG A 96 -4.43 2.51 -16.29
CA ARG A 96 -4.20 1.12 -16.70
C ARG A 96 -5.02 0.15 -15.86
N TRP A 97 -5.09 0.38 -14.55
CA TRP A 97 -5.75 -0.54 -13.62
C TRP A 97 -7.12 -0.10 -13.17
N GLN A 98 -7.61 1.04 -13.67
CA GLN A 98 -8.93 1.61 -13.36
C GLN A 98 -9.15 1.71 -11.83
N SER A 99 -8.08 2.03 -11.10
CA SER A 99 -8.12 2.22 -9.65
C SER A 99 -7.88 3.66 -9.28
N LYS A 100 -8.66 4.14 -8.31
CA LYS A 100 -8.47 5.44 -7.66
C LYS A 100 -7.67 5.34 -6.36
N GLU A 101 -7.52 4.12 -5.84
CA GLU A 101 -6.89 3.80 -4.57
C GLU A 101 -5.43 3.41 -4.82
N VAL A 102 -4.53 4.37 -4.59
CA VAL A 102 -3.10 4.24 -4.88
C VAL A 102 -2.28 4.67 -3.67
N ILE A 103 -1.27 3.91 -3.32
CA ILE A 103 -0.28 4.25 -2.31
C ILE A 103 1.08 4.34 -2.99
N LEU A 104 1.68 5.52 -2.94
CA LEU A 104 3.05 5.75 -3.37
C LEU A 104 3.93 5.69 -2.13
N LEU A 105 5.02 4.93 -2.15
CA LEU A 105 5.79 4.70 -0.92
C LEU A 105 7.26 4.34 -1.16
N GLY A 106 8.12 4.66 -0.21
CA GLY A 106 9.54 4.30 -0.20
C GLY A 106 10.47 5.46 0.16
N ASP A 107 11.76 5.27 -0.03
CA ASP A 107 12.79 6.29 0.20
C ASP A 107 12.71 7.32 -0.93
N PHE A 108 11.93 8.36 -0.67
CA PHE A 108 11.76 9.46 -1.60
C PHE A 108 12.92 10.44 -1.52
N ASN A 109 13.83 10.31 -0.56
CA ASN A 109 14.84 11.33 -0.21
C ASN A 109 14.20 12.73 -0.04
N ALA A 110 12.95 12.79 0.45
CA ALA A 110 12.10 13.98 0.40
C ALA A 110 12.25 14.94 1.59
N ASP A 111 13.48 15.22 2.03
CA ASP A 111 13.78 16.20 3.09
C ASP A 111 15.26 16.64 3.07
N CYS A 112 15.64 17.46 4.06
CA CYS A 112 17.01 17.85 4.35
C CYS A 112 17.71 18.49 3.13
N THR A 113 18.96 18.12 2.88
CA THR A 113 19.76 18.63 1.77
C THR A 113 19.34 18.05 0.42
N SER A 114 18.72 16.87 0.41
CA SER A 114 18.29 16.17 -0.80
C SER A 114 17.13 16.88 -1.49
N LEU A 115 16.17 17.42 -0.72
CA LEU A 115 15.07 18.22 -1.26
C LEU A 115 14.66 19.36 -0.31
N PRO A 116 15.01 20.63 -0.62
CA PRO A 116 14.63 21.77 0.21
C PRO A 116 13.11 21.91 0.35
N LYS A 117 12.63 22.30 1.54
CA LYS A 117 11.19 22.46 1.86
C LYS A 117 10.39 23.26 0.82
N LYS A 118 10.98 24.33 0.28
CA LYS A 118 10.36 25.15 -0.77
C LYS A 118 10.08 24.36 -2.06
N ARG A 119 11.00 23.47 -2.45
CA ARG A 119 10.85 22.60 -3.62
C ARG A 119 9.86 21.49 -3.35
N LEU A 120 9.96 20.85 -2.18
CA LEU A 120 9.01 19.84 -1.72
C LEU A 120 7.56 20.38 -1.80
N SER A 121 7.30 21.57 -1.28
CA SER A 121 5.96 22.19 -1.31
C SER A 121 5.43 22.53 -2.72
N GLN A 122 6.26 22.44 -3.75
CA GLN A 122 5.90 22.75 -5.15
C GLN A 122 5.65 21.49 -5.99
N LEU A 123 5.91 20.30 -5.46
CA LEU A 123 5.65 19.05 -6.17
C LEU A 123 4.16 18.87 -6.44
N LEU A 124 3.80 18.31 -7.60
CA LEU A 124 2.41 17.97 -7.93
C LEU A 124 1.80 17.03 -6.89
N LEU A 125 2.59 16.08 -6.38
CA LEU A 125 2.19 15.19 -5.29
C LEU A 125 1.85 15.91 -3.97
N ARG A 126 2.20 17.20 -3.82
CA ARG A 126 1.86 18.04 -2.65
C ARG A 126 0.74 19.04 -2.93
N THR A 127 0.66 19.54 -4.16
CA THR A 127 -0.25 20.62 -4.53
C THR A 127 -1.56 20.14 -5.12
N GLU A 128 -1.54 19.01 -5.83
CA GLU A 128 -2.76 18.42 -6.40
C GLU A 128 -3.64 17.81 -5.30
N ALA A 129 -4.95 17.94 -5.47
CA ALA A 129 -5.92 17.39 -4.54
C ALA A 129 -5.87 15.85 -4.55
N GLY A 130 -6.19 15.25 -3.40
CA GLY A 130 -6.28 13.79 -3.27
C GLY A 130 -4.99 13.11 -2.80
N PHE A 131 -3.82 13.76 -2.88
CA PHE A 131 -2.59 13.23 -2.32
C PHE A 131 -2.42 13.58 -0.84
N HIS A 132 -2.29 12.54 -0.01
CA HIS A 132 -2.18 12.67 1.44
C HIS A 132 -0.87 12.05 1.90
N TRP A 133 0.09 12.90 2.27
CA TRP A 133 1.38 12.48 2.82
C TRP A 133 1.18 12.12 4.28
N VAL A 134 1.14 10.83 4.58
CA VAL A 134 0.79 10.33 5.93
C VAL A 134 1.99 10.19 6.85
N ILE A 135 3.21 10.20 6.30
CA ILE A 135 4.45 10.43 7.06
C ILE A 135 4.71 11.95 7.06
N PRO A 136 4.41 12.67 8.16
CA PRO A 136 4.52 14.12 8.24
C PRO A 136 5.96 14.61 8.11
N ASP A 137 6.12 15.83 7.61
CA ASP A 137 7.42 16.51 7.59
C ASP A 137 7.96 16.66 9.01
N GLY A 138 9.25 16.34 9.20
CA GLY A 138 9.92 16.40 10.50
C GLY A 138 9.84 15.10 11.31
N GLU A 139 9.14 14.07 10.83
CA GLU A 139 9.29 12.70 11.36
C GLU A 139 10.63 12.12 10.91
N ASP A 140 11.48 11.72 11.85
CA ASP A 140 12.78 11.15 11.51
C ASP A 140 12.62 9.70 11.03
N THR A 141 13.17 9.44 9.86
CA THR A 141 13.14 8.13 9.19
C THR A 141 14.54 7.51 9.11
N THR A 142 15.53 8.10 9.80
CA THR A 142 16.93 7.68 9.74
C THR A 142 17.42 7.06 11.04
N VAL A 143 18.32 6.07 10.95
CA VAL A 143 18.88 5.40 12.14
C VAL A 143 19.99 6.21 12.79
N ARG A 144 20.76 6.97 12.01
CA ARG A 144 21.89 7.74 12.52
C ARG A 144 21.40 8.87 13.42
N ALA A 145 21.86 8.91 14.66
CA ALA A 145 21.58 9.99 15.61
C ALA A 145 22.12 11.35 15.16
N SER A 146 23.06 11.37 14.21
CA SER A 146 23.59 12.59 13.60
C SER A 146 22.67 13.21 12.54
N THR A 147 21.62 12.50 12.12
CA THR A 147 20.64 12.96 11.12
C THR A 147 19.25 13.05 11.75
N HIS A 148 18.39 13.87 11.13
CA HIS A 148 16.98 13.98 11.48
C HIS A 148 16.24 14.37 10.20
N CYS A 149 15.91 13.37 9.38
CA CYS A 149 15.41 13.59 8.02
C CYS A 149 14.20 12.69 7.71
N THR A 150 13.18 13.27 7.08
CA THR A 150 11.99 12.55 6.59
C THR A 150 12.16 12.12 5.14
N TYR A 151 13.11 11.21 4.90
CA TYR A 151 13.41 10.70 3.56
C TYR A 151 12.33 9.73 3.07
N ASP A 152 11.94 8.79 3.93
CA ASP A 152 10.94 7.78 3.64
C ASP A 152 9.52 8.32 3.76
N ARG A 153 8.68 8.02 2.76
CA ARG A 153 7.34 8.57 2.66
C ARG A 153 6.32 7.51 2.32
N ILE A 154 5.09 7.78 2.75
CA ILE A 154 3.88 7.11 2.29
C ILE A 154 2.90 8.21 1.89
N VAL A 155 2.42 8.13 0.65
CA VAL A 155 1.45 9.07 0.07
C VAL A 155 0.23 8.29 -0.38
N LEU A 156 -0.91 8.55 0.24
CA LEU A 156 -2.19 7.94 -0.12
C LEU A 156 -2.91 8.80 -1.17
N HIS A 157 -3.54 8.13 -2.13
CA HIS A 157 -4.48 8.73 -3.06
C HIS A 157 -5.77 7.90 -3.12
N GLY A 158 -6.92 8.58 -3.17
CA GLY A 158 -8.25 7.96 -3.14
C GLY A 158 -8.93 8.08 -1.77
N GLU A 159 -10.25 8.35 -1.78
CA GLU A 159 -11.05 8.54 -0.56
C GLU A 159 -11.15 7.25 0.26
N GLY A 160 -11.06 6.08 -0.37
CA GLY A 160 -11.07 4.80 0.32
C GLY A 160 -9.90 4.66 1.28
N CYS A 161 -8.66 4.78 0.79
CA CYS A 161 -7.45 4.69 1.60
C CYS A 161 -7.43 5.75 2.70
N GLN A 162 -7.84 6.97 2.39
CA GLN A 162 -7.88 8.07 3.36
C GLN A 162 -8.88 7.82 4.48
N SER A 163 -10.11 7.39 4.16
CA SER A 163 -11.15 7.13 5.15
C SER A 163 -10.84 5.94 6.06
N LEU A 164 -9.98 5.02 5.59
CA LEU A 164 -9.54 3.87 6.35
C LEU A 164 -8.26 4.13 7.15
N LEU A 165 -7.56 5.24 6.93
CA LEU A 165 -6.31 5.55 7.64
C LEU A 165 -6.53 5.57 9.16
N GLN A 166 -5.78 4.71 9.85
CA GLN A 166 -5.80 4.61 11.31
C GLN A 166 -4.53 5.17 11.93
N ALA A 167 -3.37 4.79 11.38
CA ALA A 167 -2.06 5.25 11.86
C ALA A 167 -1.05 5.28 10.72
N ALA A 168 -0.05 6.16 10.83
CA ALA A 168 1.15 6.13 10.01
C ALA A 168 2.32 6.66 10.83
N ALA A 169 3.48 6.01 10.74
CA ALA A 169 4.67 6.37 11.50
C ALA A 169 5.93 5.68 10.96
N ALA A 170 7.10 6.22 11.29
CA ALA A 170 8.37 5.52 11.25
C ALA A 170 8.48 4.53 12.42
N PHE A 171 8.90 3.31 12.13
CA PHE A 171 9.17 2.29 13.13
C PHE A 171 10.62 2.32 13.54
N ASN A 172 10.87 2.95 14.69
CA ASN A 172 12.18 2.98 15.33
C ASN A 172 12.53 1.59 15.88
N PHE A 173 13.01 0.72 14.99
CA PHE A 173 13.41 -0.64 15.31
C PHE A 173 14.58 -0.73 16.29
N PRO A 174 15.59 0.19 16.30
CA PRO A 174 16.65 0.14 17.30
C PRO A 174 16.10 0.35 18.71
N LYS A 175 15.20 1.31 18.89
CA LYS A 175 14.51 1.52 20.16
C LYS A 175 13.64 0.33 20.56
N SER A 176 12.91 -0.24 19.60
CA SER A 176 11.97 -1.34 19.85
C SER A 176 12.65 -2.66 20.20
N PHE A 177 13.83 -2.89 19.64
CA PHE A 177 14.63 -4.11 19.86
C PHE A 177 15.85 -3.90 20.76
N HIS A 178 15.97 -2.71 21.37
CA HIS A 178 17.08 -2.34 22.26
C HIS A 178 18.47 -2.50 21.64
N LEU A 179 18.60 -2.13 20.36
CA LEU A 179 19.86 -2.17 19.62
C LEU A 179 20.68 -0.91 19.84
N THR A 180 22.00 -1.05 19.85
CA THR A 180 22.93 0.06 19.67
C THR A 180 22.82 0.63 18.25
N GLU A 181 23.30 1.86 18.04
CA GLU A 181 23.34 2.46 16.69
C GLU A 181 24.18 1.59 15.73
N GLU A 182 25.28 1.02 16.19
CA GLU A 182 26.14 0.14 15.38
C GLU A 182 25.40 -1.14 14.95
N GLU A 183 24.73 -1.82 15.88
CA GLU A 183 23.92 -3.00 15.56
C GLU A 183 22.77 -2.64 14.61
N ALA A 184 22.12 -1.50 14.83
CA ALA A 184 21.06 -1.02 13.96
C ALA A 184 21.55 -0.74 12.53
N LEU A 185 22.67 -0.03 12.40
CA LEU A 185 23.30 0.29 11.11
C LEU A 185 23.81 -0.96 10.37
N SER A 186 24.06 -2.07 11.08
CA SER A 186 24.34 -3.36 10.44
C SER A 186 23.12 -3.97 9.74
N ILE A 187 21.91 -3.54 10.13
CA ILE A 187 20.63 -3.96 9.53
C ILE A 187 20.24 -2.98 8.42
N SER A 188 20.13 -1.69 8.75
CA SER A 188 19.78 -0.61 7.82
C SER A 188 20.12 0.76 8.45
N ASP A 189 20.34 1.77 7.62
CA ASP A 189 20.42 3.17 8.02
C ASP A 189 19.09 3.93 7.97
N HIS A 190 18.00 3.27 7.56
CA HIS A 190 16.64 3.83 7.51
C HIS A 190 15.68 3.06 8.44
N TYR A 191 14.76 3.79 9.07
CA TYR A 191 13.61 3.19 9.74
C TYR A 191 12.56 2.76 8.69
N PRO A 192 11.91 1.60 8.87
CA PRO A 192 10.68 1.30 8.15
C PRO A 192 9.62 2.39 8.35
N VAL A 193 8.93 2.79 7.29
CA VAL A 193 7.69 3.57 7.41
C VAL A 193 6.47 2.66 7.29
N GLU A 194 5.46 2.92 8.11
CA GLU A 194 4.28 2.07 8.26
C GLU A 194 3.00 2.88 8.06
N VAL A 195 1.98 2.21 7.54
CA VAL A 195 0.59 2.69 7.53
C VAL A 195 -0.35 1.57 7.93
N GLU A 196 -1.31 1.89 8.79
CA GLU A 196 -2.39 0.99 9.19
C GLU A 196 -3.71 1.51 8.64
N LEU A 197 -4.39 0.67 7.87
CA LEU A 197 -5.70 0.94 7.31
C LEU A 197 -6.74 0.01 7.96
N ASN A 198 -7.83 0.58 8.45
CA ASN A 198 -8.98 -0.15 8.97
C ASN A 198 -9.55 -1.08 7.90
N GLN A 199 -10.01 -2.26 8.33
CA GLN A 199 -10.96 -3.03 7.53
C GLN A 199 -12.34 -2.49 7.83
N THR A 200 -13.07 -2.01 6.82
CA THR A 200 -14.48 -1.72 7.02
C THR A 200 -15.22 -3.04 7.19
N ALA A 201 -15.51 -3.46 8.42
CA ALA A 201 -16.85 -3.99 8.64
C ALA A 201 -17.76 -2.79 8.41
N ARG A 202 -18.45 -2.72 7.25
CA ARG A 202 -19.51 -1.71 7.10
C ARG A 202 -20.36 -1.77 8.36
N SER A 203 -20.57 -0.62 9.00
CA SER A 203 -21.59 -0.48 10.03
C SER A 203 -22.85 -1.15 9.50
N ILE A 204 -23.17 -2.33 10.03
CA ILE A 204 -24.40 -3.02 9.69
C ILE A 204 -25.46 -2.05 10.17
N GLN A 205 -26.16 -1.39 9.24
CA GLN A 205 -27.38 -0.72 9.61
C GLN A 205 -28.20 -1.76 10.37
N PRO A 206 -28.63 -1.49 11.63
CA PRO A 206 -29.31 -2.50 12.41
C PRO A 206 -30.47 -3.01 11.58
N LEU A 207 -30.43 -4.30 11.27
CA LEU A 207 -31.51 -5.02 10.60
C LEU A 207 -32.79 -4.67 11.37
N SER A 208 -33.83 -4.25 10.66
CA SER A 208 -35.11 -3.95 11.32
C SER A 208 -35.57 -5.16 12.12
N LEU A 209 -36.27 -4.94 13.24
CA LEU A 209 -36.74 -6.00 14.15
C LEU A 209 -37.36 -7.23 13.45
N PRO A 210 -38.18 -7.08 12.39
CA PRO A 210 -38.73 -8.24 11.66
C PRO A 210 -37.64 -9.08 10.99
N THR A 211 -36.64 -8.42 10.42
CA THR A 211 -35.50 -9.07 9.76
C THR A 211 -34.61 -9.77 10.78
N LEU A 212 -34.42 -9.17 11.96
CA LEU A 212 -33.68 -9.77 13.07
C LEU A 212 -34.39 -11.03 13.61
N LEU A 213 -35.72 -10.98 13.76
CA LEU A 213 -36.54 -12.12 14.18
C LEU A 213 -36.47 -13.26 13.16
N LEU A 214 -36.58 -12.95 11.87
CA LEU A 214 -36.47 -13.95 10.80
C LEU A 214 -35.07 -14.60 10.77
N LEU A 215 -34.02 -13.79 10.93
CA LEU A 215 -32.64 -14.28 10.96
C LEU A 215 -32.37 -15.14 12.21
N SER A 216 -32.93 -14.77 13.36
CA SER A 216 -32.83 -15.56 14.61
C SER A 216 -33.52 -16.93 14.50
N LEU A 217 -34.66 -16.97 13.81
CA LEU A 217 -35.38 -18.22 13.51
C LEU A 217 -34.58 -19.09 12.55
N LEU A 218 -33.97 -18.51 11.51
CA LEU A 218 -33.09 -19.24 10.59
C LEU A 218 -31.81 -19.75 11.26
N LEU A 219 -31.19 -18.97 12.15
CA LEU A 219 -29.98 -19.40 12.88
C LEU A 219 -30.27 -20.55 13.85
N SER A 220 -31.47 -20.62 14.43
CA SER A 220 -31.88 -21.74 15.30
C SER A 220 -32.01 -23.08 14.57
N LEU A 221 -32.01 -23.06 13.23
CA LEU A 221 -32.09 -24.23 12.36
C LEU A 221 -30.72 -24.63 11.77
N LEU A 222 -29.66 -23.85 12.01
CA LEU A 222 -28.31 -24.12 11.52
C LEU A 222 -27.47 -24.82 12.62
N PRO A 223 -26.70 -25.86 12.30
CA PRO A 223 -25.79 -26.49 13.25
C PRO A 223 -24.72 -25.50 13.74
N SER A 224 -24.44 -25.53 15.05
CA SER A 224 -23.59 -24.57 15.76
C SER A 224 -22.09 -24.78 15.47
N GLN A 225 -21.61 -24.33 14.31
CA GLN A 225 -20.17 -24.22 14.02
C GLN A 225 -19.95 -23.07 13.04
N LEU A 226 -19.72 -21.86 13.56
CA LEU A 226 -19.25 -20.70 12.78
C LEU A 226 -18.40 -19.83 13.70
N ASP A 227 -17.11 -20.15 13.80
CA ASP A 227 -16.11 -19.23 14.32
C ASP A 227 -15.77 -18.22 13.22
N LEU A 228 -16.17 -16.97 13.43
CA LEU A 228 -15.81 -15.87 12.54
C LEU A 228 -14.42 -15.33 12.93
N VAL A 229 -13.37 -15.91 12.34
CA VAL A 229 -12.02 -15.38 12.47
C VAL A 229 -11.81 -14.31 11.39
N ALA A 230 -11.71 -13.05 11.79
CA ALA A 230 -11.27 -11.98 10.90
C ALA A 230 -9.75 -12.11 10.69
N HIS A 231 -9.33 -12.55 9.51
CA HIS A 231 -7.92 -12.56 9.13
C HIS A 231 -7.53 -11.16 8.62
N GLY A 232 -6.67 -10.48 9.39
CA GLY A 232 -5.92 -9.33 8.89
C GLY A 232 -4.92 -9.78 7.84
N CYS A 233 -4.98 -9.25 6.61
CA CYS A 233 -3.86 -9.35 5.68
C CYS A 233 -2.86 -8.23 5.99
N ASP A 234 -1.63 -8.60 6.34
CA ASP A 234 -0.49 -7.70 6.38
C ASP A 234 0.22 -7.74 5.03
N VAL A 235 0.54 -6.57 4.49
CA VAL A 235 1.29 -6.46 3.24
C VAL A 235 2.64 -5.86 3.52
N HIS A 236 3.67 -6.68 3.35
CA HIS A 236 5.05 -6.27 3.47
C HIS A 236 5.57 -5.92 2.08
N VAL A 237 6.03 -4.68 1.91
CA VAL A 237 6.80 -4.29 0.74
C VAL A 237 8.24 -4.18 1.21
N ALA A 238 9.13 -4.91 0.55
CA ALA A 238 10.55 -4.88 0.87
C ALA A 238 11.32 -4.36 -0.33
N PHE A 239 12.12 -3.32 -0.12
CA PHE A 239 13.12 -2.88 -1.08
C PHE A 239 14.46 -3.53 -0.77
N ARG A 240 15.16 -3.93 -1.83
CA ARG A 240 16.60 -4.14 -1.75
C ARG A 240 17.27 -2.87 -2.21
N THR A 241 18.02 -2.24 -1.32
CA THR A 241 18.91 -1.11 -1.59
C THR A 241 20.30 -1.61 -1.95
#